data_AF-A0A2V9G3R6-F1
#
_entry.id   AF-A0A2V9G3R6-F1
#
_cell.length_a   1.000
_cell.length_b   1.000
_cell.length_c   1.000
_cell.angle_alpha   90.00
_cell.angle_beta   90.00
_cell.angle_gamma   90.00
#
_symmetry.space_group_name_H-M   'P 1'
#
loop_
_entity.id
_entity.type
_entity.pdbx_description
1 polymer ?
#
loop_
_entity_poly.entity_id
_entity_poly.type
_entity_poly.pdbx_seq_one_letter_code
_entity_poly.pdbx_strand_id
1 'polypeptide(L)'
;MKVLAIIMLTLAGVAAQGQDTRLENLHGKTVLVFTPHPDDDVFGAGGTIALLNRNQNKLYIVIYTNDDKGSYDPKMTSQQLARIRKAEEEVSEGLLGTPKENIIWMGYDDGMLEYAPQPKLVEEATAIIRRVRPDVLLSVDPGEWYERWHKTDHRMAAFNTIDAVRAAEFWLYFPNQRLQQGLQPYRVPEMYFFYP
;
A
#
# COMPACT_ATOMS: atom_id res chain seq x y z
N MET A 1 49.17 37.67 -9.16
CA MET A 1 48.43 37.28 -7.95
C MET A 1 46.97 37.08 -8.32
N LYS A 2 46.49 35.83 -8.41
CA LYS A 2 45.07 35.52 -8.66
C LYS A 2 44.39 35.32 -7.30
N VAL A 3 43.40 36.14 -7.01
CA VAL A 3 42.58 36.04 -5.79
C VAL A 3 41.62 34.86 -5.98
N LEU A 4 41.74 33.84 -5.14
CA LEU A 4 40.79 32.73 -5.07
C LEU A 4 39.56 33.22 -4.28
N ALA A 5 38.42 33.40 -4.95
CA ALA A 5 37.15 33.60 -4.29
C ALA A 5 36.65 32.23 -3.79
N ILE A 6 36.60 32.06 -2.47
CA ILE A 6 35.96 30.90 -1.84
C ILE A 6 34.46 31.16 -1.87
N ILE A 7 33.74 30.47 -2.76
CA ILE A 7 32.28 30.42 -2.74
C ILE A 7 31.88 29.51 -1.58
N MET A 8 31.45 30.09 -0.46
CA MET A 8 30.74 29.34 0.58
C MET A 8 29.37 28.94 0.02
N LEU A 9 29.24 27.68 -0.39
CA LEU A 9 27.95 27.09 -0.69
C LEU A 9 27.24 26.82 0.65
N THR A 10 26.31 27.69 1.04
CA THR A 10 25.44 27.40 2.18
C THR A 10 24.48 26.28 1.77
N LEU A 11 24.73 25.07 2.27
CA LEU A 11 23.75 23.98 2.27
C LEU A 11 22.60 24.41 3.17
N ALA A 12 21.58 25.05 2.60
CA ALA A 12 20.29 25.16 3.26
C ALA A 12 19.75 23.74 3.37
N GLY A 13 19.80 23.19 4.59
CA GLY A 13 19.16 21.92 4.88
C GLY A 13 17.67 22.05 4.54
N VAL A 14 17.21 21.29 3.56
CA VAL A 14 15.78 21.08 3.37
C VAL A 14 15.34 20.32 4.62
N ALA A 15 14.76 21.03 5.58
CA ALA A 15 14.05 20.36 6.66
C ALA A 15 12.94 19.57 5.99
N ALA A 16 12.97 18.24 6.12
CA ALA A 16 11.85 17.41 5.75
C ALA A 16 10.64 17.92 6.53
N GLN A 17 9.72 18.58 5.84
CA GLN A 17 8.49 19.04 6.46
C GLN A 17 7.62 17.79 6.57
N GLY A 18 7.51 17.26 7.79
CA GLY A 18 6.61 16.14 8.07
C GLY A 18 5.18 16.52 7.68
N GLN A 19 4.37 15.53 7.32
CA GLN A 19 2.94 15.77 7.12
C GLN A 19 2.34 16.36 8.41
N ASP A 20 1.59 17.46 8.26
CA ASP A 20 0.93 18.14 9.38
C ASP A 20 -0.20 17.28 9.98
N THR A 21 -0.77 16.38 9.16
CA THR A 21 -1.85 15.50 9.56
C THR A 21 -1.35 14.40 10.48
N ARG A 22 -2.05 14.24 11.60
CA ARG A 22 -1.78 13.20 12.59
C ARG A 22 -2.86 12.14 12.49
N LEU A 23 -2.48 10.90 12.17
CA LEU A 23 -3.42 9.80 11.91
C LEU A 23 -4.37 9.56 13.09
N GLU A 24 -3.89 9.72 14.33
CA GLU A 24 -4.69 9.54 15.54
C GLU A 24 -5.84 10.54 15.70
N ASN A 25 -5.82 11.64 14.94
CA ASN A 25 -6.85 12.69 14.96
C ASN A 25 -7.82 12.59 13.77
N LEU A 26 -7.67 11.62 12.87
CA LEU A 26 -8.56 11.45 11.72
C LEU A 26 -9.92 10.93 12.16
N HIS A 27 -10.99 11.54 11.65
CA HIS A 27 -12.38 11.13 11.87
C HIS A 27 -13.20 11.27 10.61
N GLY A 28 -14.09 10.31 10.34
CA GLY A 28 -15.02 10.35 9.21
C GLY A 28 -14.33 10.36 7.83
N LYS A 29 -13.08 9.93 7.75
CA LYS A 29 -12.29 9.86 6.51
C LYS A 29 -12.33 8.48 5.87
N THR A 30 -11.98 8.41 4.59
CA THR A 30 -11.72 7.14 3.90
C THR A 30 -10.23 6.86 3.90
N VAL A 31 -9.85 5.70 4.41
CA VAL A 31 -8.46 5.24 4.49
C VAL A 31 -8.30 3.98 3.65
N LEU A 32 -7.24 3.91 2.86
CA LEU A 32 -6.90 2.76 2.03
C LEU A 32 -5.51 2.25 2.41
N VAL A 33 -5.39 0.99 2.77
CA VAL A 33 -4.13 0.34 3.11
C VAL A 33 -3.78 -0.62 1.97
N PHE A 34 -2.57 -0.54 1.42
CA PHE A 34 -2.01 -1.56 0.54
C PHE A 34 -0.98 -2.37 1.31
N THR A 35 -1.10 -3.70 1.22
CA THR A 35 -0.19 -4.63 1.89
C THR A 35 0.17 -5.80 0.95
N PRO A 36 1.42 -6.31 0.97
CA PRO A 36 1.81 -7.39 0.07
C PRO A 36 1.12 -8.70 0.44
N HIS A 37 1.11 -9.05 1.72
CA HIS A 37 0.59 -10.31 2.25
C HIS A 37 -0.50 -10.06 3.32
N PRO A 38 -1.43 -11.00 3.52
CA PRO A 38 -2.22 -11.06 4.75
C PRO A 38 -1.26 -11.14 5.95
N ASP A 39 -1.56 -10.47 7.05
CA ASP A 39 -0.70 -10.23 8.23
C ASP A 39 0.15 -8.95 8.22
N ASP A 40 0.60 -8.46 7.07
CA ASP A 40 1.62 -7.41 7.02
C ASP A 40 1.09 -6.03 7.43
N ASP A 41 -0.17 -5.74 7.10
CA ASP A 41 -0.88 -4.55 7.55
C ASP A 41 -1.10 -4.58 9.07
N VAL A 42 -1.39 -5.76 9.63
CA VAL A 42 -1.55 -5.95 11.08
C VAL A 42 -0.22 -5.83 11.81
N PHE A 43 0.84 -6.45 11.30
CA PHE A 43 2.19 -6.37 11.87
C PHE A 43 2.75 -4.95 11.80
N GLY A 44 2.61 -4.27 10.65
CA GLY A 44 3.14 -2.94 10.43
C GLY A 44 2.28 -1.82 11.00
N ALA A 45 0.96 -1.98 10.99
CA ALA A 45 0.01 -0.90 11.27
C ALA A 45 -1.25 -1.32 12.06
N GLY A 46 -1.34 -2.52 12.63
CA GLY A 46 -2.57 -3.03 13.26
C GLY A 46 -3.12 -2.14 14.38
N GLY A 47 -2.25 -1.56 15.21
CA GLY A 47 -2.66 -0.59 16.23
C GLY A 47 -3.24 0.71 15.63
N THR A 48 -2.67 1.17 14.52
CA THR A 48 -3.14 2.33 13.76
C THR A 48 -4.46 2.02 13.06
N ILE A 49 -4.61 0.84 12.44
CA ILE A 49 -5.85 0.36 11.81
C ILE A 49 -6.99 0.34 12.84
N ALA A 50 -6.76 -0.29 14.00
CA ALA A 50 -7.74 -0.34 15.08
C ALA A 50 -8.12 1.06 15.60
N LEU A 51 -7.14 1.97 15.74
CA LEU A 51 -7.37 3.35 16.14
C LEU A 51 -8.22 4.10 15.11
N LEU A 52 -7.89 3.98 13.82
CA LEU A 52 -8.62 4.66 12.75
C LEU A 52 -10.05 4.14 12.62
N ASN A 53 -10.28 2.83 12.73
CA ASN A 53 -11.62 2.25 12.80
C ASN A 53 -12.41 2.79 14.01
N ARG A 54 -11.79 2.82 15.20
CA ARG A 54 -12.42 3.36 16.42
C ARG A 54 -12.80 4.84 16.28
N ASN A 55 -12.02 5.59 15.52
CA ASN A 55 -12.28 6.99 15.20
C ASN A 55 -13.35 7.19 14.11
N GLN A 56 -14.10 6.14 13.74
CA GLN A 56 -15.20 6.19 12.77
C GLN A 56 -14.73 6.56 11.34
N ASN A 57 -13.50 6.21 10.99
CA ASN A 57 -13.05 6.25 9.60
C ASN A 57 -13.53 5.00 8.86
N LYS A 58 -13.62 5.09 7.52
CA LYS A 58 -13.92 3.96 6.65
C LYS A 58 -12.61 3.39 6.09
N LEU A 59 -12.19 2.24 6.60
CA LEU A 59 -10.96 1.56 6.18
C LEU A 59 -11.24 0.52 5.10
N TYR A 60 -10.31 0.42 4.15
CA TYR A 60 -10.21 -0.67 3.18
C TYR A 60 -8.78 -1.21 3.19
N ILE A 61 -8.65 -2.53 3.13
CA ILE A 61 -7.36 -3.23 3.04
C ILE A 61 -7.27 -3.83 1.64
N VAL A 62 -6.18 -3.56 0.93
CA VAL A 62 -5.88 -4.14 -0.38
C VAL A 62 -4.68 -5.05 -0.21
N ILE A 63 -4.87 -6.32 -0.54
CA ILE A 63 -3.85 -7.35 -0.38
C ILE A 63 -3.41 -7.78 -1.78
N TYR A 64 -2.12 -7.59 -2.09
CA TYR A 64 -1.58 -7.95 -3.40
C TYR A 64 -1.62 -9.45 -3.63
N THR A 65 -1.21 -10.25 -2.63
CA THR A 65 -1.04 -11.70 -2.80
C THR A 65 -2.10 -12.52 -2.06
N ASN A 66 -2.15 -13.81 -2.35
CA ASN A 66 -3.01 -14.80 -1.70
C ASN A 66 -2.28 -15.60 -0.60
N ASP A 67 -0.97 -15.38 -0.45
CA ASP A 67 -0.12 -15.98 0.57
C ASP A 67 -0.11 -17.51 0.61
N ASP A 68 0.21 -18.08 -0.55
CA ASP A 68 0.14 -19.50 -0.82
C ASP A 68 1.47 -20.27 -0.62
N LYS A 69 2.55 -19.65 -0.13
CA LYS A 69 3.87 -20.32 0.06
C LYS A 69 4.38 -20.38 1.50
N GLY A 70 3.81 -19.64 2.45
CA GLY A 70 4.28 -19.53 3.85
C GLY A 70 4.09 -20.79 4.73
N SER A 71 4.59 -21.97 4.32
CA SER A 71 4.50 -23.20 5.13
C SER A 71 5.74 -24.09 5.01
N TYR A 72 6.15 -24.69 6.13
CA TYR A 72 7.16 -25.75 6.18
C TYR A 72 6.57 -27.17 6.13
N ASP A 73 5.25 -27.32 6.19
CA ASP A 73 4.59 -28.63 6.19
C ASP A 73 4.57 -29.23 4.77
N PRO A 74 5.23 -30.38 4.53
CA PRO A 74 5.27 -31.01 3.21
C PRO A 74 3.91 -31.54 2.73
N LYS A 75 2.90 -31.62 3.60
CA LYS A 75 1.52 -31.99 3.23
C LYS A 75 0.65 -30.80 2.90
N MET A 76 1.10 -29.58 3.17
CA MET A 76 0.37 -28.36 2.84
C MET A 76 0.38 -28.15 1.32
N THR A 77 -0.77 -27.73 0.78
CA THR A 77 -0.86 -27.26 -0.61
C THR A 77 -1.09 -25.77 -0.65
N SER A 78 -0.59 -25.10 -1.69
CA SER A 78 -0.79 -23.66 -1.90
C SER A 78 -2.26 -23.24 -1.85
N GLN A 79 -3.15 -24.04 -2.46
CA GLN A 79 -4.60 -23.79 -2.44
C GLN A 79 -5.24 -23.96 -1.06
N GLN A 80 -4.71 -24.85 -0.22
CA GLN A 80 -5.17 -24.97 1.16
C GLN A 80 -4.67 -23.80 2.00
N LEU A 81 -3.38 -23.45 1.86
CA LEU A 81 -2.77 -22.37 2.62
C LEU A 81 -3.43 -21.02 2.30
N ALA A 82 -3.61 -20.67 1.03
CA ALA A 82 -4.28 -19.44 0.63
C ALA A 82 -5.71 -19.33 1.18
N ARG A 83 -6.44 -20.45 1.25
CA ARG A 83 -7.80 -20.46 1.85
C ARG A 83 -7.77 -20.25 3.35
N ILE A 84 -6.79 -20.83 4.04
CA ILE A 84 -6.59 -20.65 5.47
C ILE A 84 -6.25 -19.18 5.75
N ARG A 85 -5.22 -18.64 5.10
CA ARG A 85 -4.75 -17.26 5.31
C ARG A 85 -5.79 -16.22 4.96
N LYS A 86 -6.57 -16.43 3.90
CA LYS A 86 -7.74 -15.59 3.60
C LYS A 86 -8.76 -15.54 4.72
N ALA A 87 -9.06 -16.67 5.35
CA ALA A 87 -10.00 -16.73 6.46
C ALA A 87 -9.42 -16.13 7.75
N GLU A 88 -8.12 -16.34 8.01
CA GLU A 88 -7.40 -15.74 9.13
C GLU A 88 -7.41 -14.22 9.04
N GLU A 89 -7.12 -13.68 7.86
CA GLU A 89 -7.11 -12.25 7.59
C GLU A 89 -8.49 -11.61 7.79
N GLU A 90 -9.54 -12.19 7.20
CA GLU A 90 -10.91 -11.70 7.36
C GLU A 90 -11.34 -11.66 8.84
N VAL A 91 -10.87 -12.60 9.65
CA VAL A 91 -11.12 -12.61 11.11
C VAL A 91 -10.26 -11.57 11.81
N SER A 92 -8.96 -11.50 11.48
CA SER A 92 -8.00 -10.56 12.08
C SER A 92 -8.46 -9.11 11.90
N GLU A 93 -8.74 -8.71 10.66
CA GLU A 93 -9.23 -7.38 10.31
C GLU A 93 -10.59 -7.08 10.94
N GLY A 94 -11.47 -8.09 11.01
CA GLY A 94 -12.75 -7.99 11.70
C GLY A 94 -12.60 -7.64 13.19
N LEU A 95 -11.57 -8.16 13.86
CA LEU A 95 -11.26 -7.81 15.26
C LEU A 95 -10.69 -6.40 15.40
N LEU A 96 -10.03 -5.87 14.38
CA LEU A 96 -9.56 -4.48 14.33
C LEU A 96 -10.66 -3.48 13.91
N GLY A 97 -11.83 -3.97 13.51
CA GLY A 97 -12.99 -3.18 13.13
C GLY A 97 -13.16 -2.96 11.62
N THR A 98 -12.29 -3.56 10.79
CA THR A 98 -12.44 -3.54 9.33
C THR A 98 -13.30 -4.73 8.89
N PRO A 99 -14.48 -4.51 8.30
CA PRO A 99 -15.33 -5.62 7.91
C PRO A 99 -14.80 -6.29 6.63
N LYS A 100 -15.04 -7.60 6.48
CA LYS A 100 -14.51 -8.40 5.37
C LYS A 100 -14.84 -7.86 3.97
N GLU A 101 -15.98 -7.18 3.81
CA GLU A 101 -16.38 -6.55 2.53
C GLU A 101 -15.49 -5.37 2.13
N ASN A 102 -14.70 -4.83 3.06
CA ASN A 102 -13.72 -3.79 2.78
C ASN A 102 -12.31 -4.35 2.51
N ILE A 103 -12.14 -5.68 2.50
CA ILE A 103 -10.90 -6.33 2.09
C ILE A 103 -10.96 -6.63 0.59
N ILE A 104 -9.99 -6.09 -0.14
CA ILE A 104 -9.87 -6.17 -1.60
C ILE A 104 -8.68 -7.07 -1.93
N TRP A 105 -8.98 -8.28 -2.41
CA TRP A 105 -8.00 -9.27 -2.79
C TRP A 105 -7.61 -9.10 -4.26
N MET A 106 -6.34 -8.74 -4.53
CA MET A 106 -5.80 -8.78 -5.90
C MET A 106 -5.41 -10.21 -6.29
N GLY A 107 -4.99 -11.02 -5.32
CA GLY A 107 -4.93 -12.47 -5.43
C GLY A 107 -3.75 -13.04 -6.23
N TYR A 108 -2.66 -12.29 -6.37
CA TYR A 108 -1.43 -12.78 -6.98
C TYR A 108 -0.77 -13.85 -6.11
N ASP A 109 0.07 -14.70 -6.69
CA ASP A 109 0.75 -15.75 -5.92
C ASP A 109 1.87 -15.15 -5.05
N ASP A 110 2.04 -15.68 -3.84
CA ASP A 110 3.11 -15.25 -2.95
C ASP A 110 4.49 -15.63 -3.49
N GLY A 111 5.41 -14.69 -3.37
CA GLY A 111 6.76 -14.67 -3.92
C GLY A 111 6.83 -14.29 -5.38
N MET A 112 5.70 -14.03 -6.04
CA MET A 112 5.62 -13.91 -7.49
C MET A 112 5.30 -12.52 -8.02
N LEU A 113 5.20 -11.50 -7.15
CA LEU A 113 4.74 -10.17 -7.55
C LEU A 113 5.70 -9.48 -8.53
N GLU A 114 7.00 -9.75 -8.42
CA GLU A 114 8.02 -9.23 -9.36
C GLU A 114 7.92 -9.82 -10.78
N TYR A 115 7.30 -11.00 -10.92
CA TYR A 115 7.14 -11.69 -12.21
C TYR A 115 5.79 -11.38 -12.86
N ALA A 116 4.84 -10.83 -12.10
CA ALA A 116 3.59 -10.36 -12.66
C ALA A 116 3.85 -9.12 -13.56
N PRO A 117 3.09 -8.95 -14.67
CA PRO A 117 3.28 -7.80 -15.54
C PRO A 117 3.08 -6.49 -14.78
N GLN A 118 4.16 -5.75 -14.53
CA GLN A 118 4.12 -4.56 -13.69
C GLN A 118 3.05 -3.53 -14.13
N PRO A 119 2.89 -3.21 -15.43
CA PRO A 119 1.83 -2.29 -15.85
C PRO A 119 0.42 -2.74 -15.44
N LYS A 120 0.17 -4.06 -15.39
CA LYS A 120 -1.11 -4.61 -14.97
C LYS A 120 -1.33 -4.44 -13.46
N LEU A 121 -0.31 -4.68 -12.64
CA LEU A 121 -0.36 -4.45 -11.18
C LEU A 121 -0.71 -2.98 -10.88
N VAL A 122 0.00 -2.06 -11.52
CA VAL A 122 -0.22 -0.62 -11.35
C VAL A 122 -1.60 -0.21 -11.88
N GLU A 123 -2.06 -0.78 -13.00
CA GLU A 123 -3.40 -0.52 -13.54
C GLU A 123 -4.50 -0.93 -12.55
N GLU A 124 -4.42 -2.14 -12.00
CA GLU A 124 -5.39 -2.67 -11.05
C GLU A 124 -5.42 -1.84 -9.76
N ALA A 125 -4.25 -1.56 -9.16
CA ALA A 125 -4.13 -0.71 -7.99
C ALA A 125 -4.67 0.71 -8.26
N THR A 126 -4.39 1.28 -9.44
CA THR A 126 -4.94 2.58 -9.85
C THR A 126 -6.46 2.57 -9.92
N ALA A 127 -7.05 1.49 -10.45
CA ALA A 127 -8.49 1.36 -10.52
C ALA A 127 -9.11 1.27 -9.11
N ILE A 128 -8.46 0.60 -8.17
CA ILE A 128 -8.88 0.55 -6.76
C ILE A 128 -8.84 1.95 -6.15
N ILE A 129 -7.73 2.68 -6.30
CA ILE A 129 -7.59 4.06 -5.77
C ILE A 129 -8.68 4.98 -6.34
N ARG A 130 -8.95 4.92 -7.66
CA ARG A 130 -9.99 5.75 -8.30
C ARG A 130 -11.41 5.40 -7.86
N ARG A 131 -11.68 4.15 -7.48
CA ARG A 131 -12.97 3.71 -6.92
C ARG A 131 -13.14 4.10 -5.47
N VAL A 132 -12.12 3.85 -4.65
CA VAL A 132 -12.15 4.08 -3.20
C VAL A 132 -12.08 5.58 -2.87
N ARG A 133 -11.28 6.34 -3.63
CA ARG A 133 -11.04 7.78 -3.43
C ARG A 133 -10.61 8.11 -1.99
N PRO A 134 -9.48 7.53 -1.50
CA PRO A 134 -9.07 7.67 -0.10
C PRO A 134 -8.55 9.07 0.24
N ASP A 135 -8.95 9.60 1.39
CA ASP A 135 -8.34 10.80 1.97
C ASP A 135 -6.88 10.52 2.38
N VAL A 136 -6.60 9.29 2.84
CA VAL A 136 -5.29 8.84 3.30
C VAL A 136 -4.99 7.45 2.76
N LEU A 137 -3.80 7.25 2.23
CA LEU A 137 -3.30 5.95 1.79
C LEU A 137 -2.10 5.51 2.64
N LEU A 138 -2.09 4.25 3.06
CA LEU A 138 -0.96 3.62 3.75
C LEU A 138 -0.39 2.50 2.86
N SER A 139 0.93 2.34 2.86
CA SER A 139 1.61 1.24 2.17
C SER A 139 2.86 0.82 2.93
N VAL A 140 3.38 -0.37 2.65
CA VAL A 140 4.73 -0.74 3.06
C VAL A 140 5.76 0.25 2.51
N ASP A 141 6.75 0.64 3.32
CA ASP A 141 7.87 1.49 2.91
C ASP A 141 8.70 0.78 1.82
N PRO A 142 9.06 1.45 0.71
CA PRO A 142 9.93 0.86 -0.30
C PRO A 142 11.35 0.51 0.22
N GLY A 143 11.77 1.16 1.31
CA GLY A 143 13.05 0.94 1.98
C GLY A 143 14.27 1.05 1.07
N GLU A 144 15.38 0.46 1.53
CA GLU A 144 16.64 0.40 0.79
C GLU A 144 16.80 -0.94 0.03
N TRP A 145 17.60 -0.93 -1.04
CA TRP A 145 17.68 -2.07 -1.98
C TRP A 145 18.34 -3.35 -1.41
N TYR A 146 19.01 -3.28 -0.26
CA TYR A 146 19.80 -4.36 0.36
C TYR A 146 19.17 -4.97 1.61
N GLU A 147 17.99 -4.51 1.99
CA GLU A 147 17.21 -5.04 3.11
C GLU A 147 16.80 -6.49 2.82
N ARG A 148 17.39 -7.43 3.58
CA ARG A 148 17.10 -8.87 3.47
C ARG A 148 15.61 -9.19 3.66
N TRP A 149 14.89 -8.36 4.40
CA TRP A 149 13.50 -8.57 4.81
C TRP A 149 12.48 -7.97 3.86
N HIS A 150 12.88 -7.07 2.95
CA HIS A 150 12.04 -6.76 1.79
C HIS A 150 12.15 -7.92 0.80
N LYS A 151 11.42 -9.01 1.04
CA LYS A 151 11.14 -10.01 0.01
C LYS A 151 10.59 -9.26 -1.22
N THR A 152 10.77 -9.85 -2.39
CA THR A 152 10.40 -9.27 -3.69
C THR A 152 9.00 -8.65 -3.67
N ASP A 153 8.03 -9.30 -3.05
CA ASP A 153 6.66 -8.79 -2.94
C ASP A 153 6.53 -7.48 -2.15
N HIS A 154 7.27 -7.27 -1.05
CA HIS A 154 7.18 -6.02 -0.28
C HIS A 154 7.67 -4.84 -1.10
N ARG A 155 8.85 -4.97 -1.75
CA ARG A 155 9.37 -3.92 -2.65
C ARG A 155 8.39 -3.66 -3.78
N MET A 156 7.91 -4.71 -4.43
CA MET A 156 7.00 -4.57 -5.56
C MET A 156 5.66 -3.96 -5.13
N ALA A 157 5.10 -4.35 -3.98
CA ALA A 157 3.90 -3.74 -3.43
C ALA A 157 4.10 -2.26 -3.13
N ALA A 158 5.23 -1.87 -2.52
CA ALA A 158 5.57 -0.47 -2.26
C ALA A 158 5.62 0.34 -3.57
N PHE A 159 6.48 -0.07 -4.51
CA PHE A 159 6.68 0.67 -5.77
C PHE A 159 5.43 0.70 -6.64
N ASN A 160 4.72 -0.43 -6.78
CA ASN A 160 3.48 -0.46 -7.55
C ASN A 160 2.40 0.43 -6.94
N THR A 161 2.32 0.52 -5.60
CA THR A 161 1.37 1.41 -4.93
C THR A 161 1.74 2.88 -5.15
N ILE A 162 3.02 3.25 -5.03
CA ILE A 162 3.50 4.61 -5.30
C ILE A 162 3.19 5.01 -6.75
N ASP A 163 3.50 4.15 -7.71
CA ASP A 163 3.22 4.38 -9.13
C ASP A 163 1.71 4.48 -9.39
N ALA A 164 0.90 3.65 -8.72
CA ALA A 164 -0.55 3.68 -8.83
C ALA A 164 -1.16 4.97 -8.26
N VAL A 165 -0.62 5.50 -7.15
CA VAL A 165 -1.00 6.81 -6.60
C VAL A 165 -0.76 7.90 -7.63
N ARG A 166 0.40 7.90 -8.30
CA ARG A 166 0.69 8.87 -9.35
C ARG A 166 -0.22 8.67 -10.57
N ALA A 167 -0.44 7.43 -10.99
CA ALA A 167 -1.29 7.11 -12.13
C ALA A 167 -2.78 7.43 -11.88
N ALA A 168 -3.25 7.35 -10.63
CA ALA A 168 -4.60 7.72 -10.26
C ALA A 168 -4.92 9.18 -10.61
N GLU A 169 -3.94 10.08 -10.46
CA GLU A 169 -4.07 11.52 -10.75
C GLU A 169 -4.11 11.82 -12.26
N PHE A 170 -3.31 11.13 -13.08
CA PHE A 170 -3.23 11.41 -14.52
C PHE A 170 -3.96 10.36 -15.35
N TRP A 171 -5.08 10.76 -15.94
CA TRP A 171 -5.97 9.88 -16.69
C TRP A 171 -5.32 9.17 -17.89
N LEU A 172 -4.22 9.70 -18.43
CA LEU A 172 -3.52 9.14 -19.59
C LEU A 172 -2.69 7.89 -19.29
N TYR A 173 -2.36 7.58 -18.03
CA TYR A 173 -1.70 6.30 -17.70
C TYR A 173 -2.61 5.11 -18.05
N PHE A 174 -3.90 5.21 -17.73
CA PHE A 174 -4.91 4.17 -17.98
C PHE A 174 -6.22 4.82 -18.48
N PRO A 175 -6.28 5.23 -19.76
CA PRO A 175 -7.40 5.99 -20.29
C PRO A 175 -8.68 5.16 -20.41
N ASN A 176 -8.56 3.84 -20.57
CA ASN A 176 -9.67 2.88 -20.54
C ASN A 176 -10.49 2.99 -19.24
N GLN A 177 -9.86 3.22 -18.10
CA GLN A 177 -10.57 3.36 -16.82
C GLN A 177 -11.53 4.55 -16.83
N ARG A 178 -11.15 5.68 -17.46
CA ARG A 178 -12.05 6.83 -17.61
C ARG A 178 -13.06 6.61 -18.75
N LEU A 179 -12.57 6.22 -19.92
CA LEU A 179 -13.37 6.16 -21.15
C LEU A 179 -14.36 5.00 -21.19
N GLN A 180 -14.07 3.90 -20.50
CA GLN A 180 -14.87 2.67 -20.53
C GLN A 180 -15.45 2.32 -19.16
N GLN A 181 -14.70 2.52 -18.07
CA GLN A 181 -15.13 2.14 -16.72
C GLN A 181 -15.73 3.31 -15.91
N GLY A 182 -15.71 4.53 -16.46
CA GLY A 182 -16.24 5.73 -15.79
C GLY A 182 -15.42 6.22 -14.58
N LEU A 183 -14.25 5.63 -14.33
CA LEU A 183 -13.38 5.98 -13.20
C LEU A 183 -12.69 7.31 -13.48
N GLN A 184 -13.12 8.35 -12.76
CA GLN A 184 -12.49 9.67 -12.87
C GLN A 184 -11.13 9.69 -12.19
N PRO A 185 -10.21 10.56 -12.64
CA PRO A 185 -8.94 10.78 -11.96
C PRO A 185 -9.14 11.17 -10.50
N TYR A 186 -8.17 10.82 -9.68
CA TYR A 186 -8.18 11.10 -8.27
C TYR A 186 -6.76 11.37 -7.78
N ARG A 187 -6.58 12.51 -7.12
CA ARG A 187 -5.34 12.85 -6.42
C ARG A 187 -5.51 12.43 -4.97
N VAL A 188 -4.72 11.45 -4.54
CA VAL A 188 -4.64 11.04 -3.14
C VAL A 188 -4.07 12.22 -2.33
N PRO A 189 -4.77 12.73 -1.31
CA PRO A 189 -4.30 13.87 -0.53
C PRO A 189 -3.02 13.57 0.25
N GLU A 190 -2.97 12.42 0.91
CA GLU A 190 -1.86 12.04 1.79
C GLU A 190 -1.52 10.56 1.65
N MET A 191 -0.22 10.27 1.69
CA MET A 191 0.32 8.91 1.69
C MET A 191 1.32 8.76 2.83
N TYR A 192 1.22 7.65 3.56
CA TYR A 192 2.10 7.27 4.67
C TYR A 192 2.68 5.88 4.42
N PHE A 193 3.83 5.62 5.02
CA PHE A 193 4.47 4.31 4.96
C PHE A 193 4.52 3.64 6.33
N PHE A 194 4.44 2.31 6.35
CA PHE A 194 4.67 1.47 7.52
C PHE A 194 5.73 0.41 7.20
N TYR A 195 6.31 -0.16 8.25
CA TYR A 195 7.62 -0.83 8.26
C TYR A 195 8.81 0.13 8.04
N PRO A 196 9.91 -0.03 8.79
CA PRO A 196 11.16 0.67 8.53
C PRO A 196 11.91 0.09 7.33
#